data_AF-A0A6F9ZX36-F1
#
_entry.id   AF-A0A6F9ZX36-F1
#
_cell.length_a   1.000
_cell.length_b   1.000
_cell.length_c   1.000
_cell.angle_alpha   90.00
_cell.angle_beta   90.00
_cell.angle_gamma   90.00
#
_symmetry.space_group_name_H-M   'P 1'
#
loop_
_entity.id
_entity.type
_entity.pdbx_description
1 polymer ?
#
loop_
_entity_poly.entity_id
_entity_poly.type
_entity_poly.pdbx_seq_one_letter_code
_entity_poly.pdbx_strand_id
1 'polypeptide(L)'
;MLDKIRKGEIKLVVQRFSPFSEVSREVSRSLSLPRYPEGAIISMLQRRLEEKEVELICLNCFNRWKTRVGRLDDRPKCRRCKAIRIGVVTEGFPNLKKGLRDEERRIVSRVSASASLVVSYGKFAILTLAGRGIGVTTAARILRNFRFVELLRSEEERKRLLKEIWRAEIQYARTRGFWD
;
A
#
# COMPACT_ATOMS: atom_id res chain seq x y z
N MET A 1 -50.66 6.84 17.90
CA MET A 1 -50.47 7.11 16.46
C MET A 1 -50.40 5.83 15.64
N LEU A 2 -49.55 4.87 16.01
CA LEU A 2 -49.48 3.54 15.37
C LEU A 2 -50.82 2.76 15.41
N ASP A 3 -51.57 2.88 16.50
CA ASP A 3 -52.87 2.21 16.66
C ASP A 3 -53.93 2.67 15.64
N LYS A 4 -53.85 3.92 15.17
CA LYS A 4 -54.73 4.51 14.14
C LYS A 4 -54.35 4.07 12.72
N ILE A 5 -53.07 3.77 12.47
CA ILE A 5 -52.61 3.16 11.21
C ILE A 5 -53.09 1.71 11.14
N ARG A 6 -53.04 0.99 12.27
CA ARG A 6 -53.46 -0.42 12.37
C ARG A 6 -54.97 -0.61 12.24
N LYS A 7 -55.76 0.36 12.72
CA LYS A 7 -57.22 0.41 12.57
C LYS A 7 -57.71 0.90 11.19
N GLY A 8 -56.79 1.24 10.27
CA GLY A 8 -57.13 1.66 8.91
C GLY A 8 -57.64 3.10 8.78
N GLU A 9 -57.69 3.86 9.87
CA GLU A 9 -58.09 5.28 9.88
C GLU A 9 -57.08 6.18 9.15
N ILE A 10 -55.82 5.73 9.03
CA ILE A 10 -54.77 6.42 8.29
C ILE A 10 -54.32 5.54 7.12
N LYS A 11 -54.69 5.95 5.90
CA LYS A 11 -54.32 5.25 4.68
C LYS A 11 -52.86 5.54 4.33
N LEU A 12 -52.03 4.50 4.38
CA LEU A 12 -50.62 4.60 4.01
C LEU A 12 -50.51 4.51 2.48
N VAL A 13 -50.09 5.60 1.85
CA VAL A 13 -49.91 5.67 0.39
C VAL A 13 -48.42 5.72 0.10
N VAL A 14 -47.90 4.66 -0.53
CA VAL A 14 -46.52 4.65 -1.03
C VAL A 14 -46.51 5.40 -2.35
N GLN A 15 -46.14 6.68 -2.32
CA GLN A 15 -45.92 7.45 -3.54
C GLN A 15 -44.62 7.01 -4.21
N ARG A 16 -44.65 6.89 -5.54
CA ARG A 16 -43.43 6.81 -6.34
C ARG A 16 -42.71 8.15 -6.28
N PHE A 17 -41.39 8.11 -6.42
CA PHE A 17 -40.61 9.35 -6.52
C PHE A 17 -41.16 10.21 -7.66
N SER A 18 -41.25 11.52 -7.42
CA SER A 18 -41.59 12.46 -8.48
C SER A 18 -40.46 12.47 -9.53
N PRO A 19 -40.73 12.85 -10.79
CA PRO A 19 -39.69 13.00 -11.81
C PRO A 19 -38.54 13.89 -11.34
N PHE A 20 -38.84 14.93 -10.55
CA PHE A 20 -37.84 15.81 -9.95
C PHE A 20 -37.01 15.10 -8.86
N SER A 21 -37.65 14.29 -8.02
CA SER A 21 -36.96 13.50 -6.99
C SER A 21 -36.07 12.41 -7.60
N GLU A 22 -36.46 11.86 -8.74
CA GLU A 22 -35.71 10.84 -9.47
C GLU A 22 -34.44 11.45 -10.09
N VAL A 23 -34.58 12.59 -10.79
CA VAL A 23 -33.44 13.37 -11.31
C VAL A 23 -32.54 13.85 -10.17
N SER A 24 -33.11 14.36 -9.08
CA SER A 24 -32.33 14.80 -7.91
C SER A 24 -31.54 13.65 -7.29
N ARG A 25 -32.07 12.42 -7.28
CA ARG A 25 -31.35 11.23 -6.80
C ARG A 25 -30.22 10.81 -7.74
N GLU A 26 -30.45 10.92 -9.05
CA GLU A 26 -29.46 10.59 -10.08
C GLU A 26 -28.30 11.59 -10.08
N VAL A 27 -28.62 12.89 -9.96
CA VAL A 27 -27.67 13.98 -9.76
C VAL A 27 -26.93 13.86 -8.42
N SER A 28 -27.64 13.52 -7.34
CA SER A 28 -26.99 13.29 -6.03
C SER A 28 -26.01 12.12 -6.09
N ARG A 29 -26.36 11.05 -6.81
CA ARG A 29 -25.47 9.90 -7.04
C ARG A 29 -24.25 10.28 -7.89
N SER A 30 -24.44 11.07 -8.95
CA SER A 30 -23.33 11.48 -9.82
C SER A 30 -22.40 12.49 -9.14
N LEU A 31 -22.92 13.38 -8.29
CA LEU A 31 -22.13 14.31 -7.48
C LEU A 31 -21.37 13.62 -6.33
N SER A 32 -21.88 12.49 -5.83
CA SER A 32 -21.27 11.72 -4.73
C SER A 32 -20.21 10.72 -5.20
N LEU A 33 -20.07 10.51 -6.51
CA LEU A 33 -18.96 9.73 -7.04
C LEU A 33 -17.69 10.59 -6.94
N PRO A 34 -16.61 10.13 -6.27
CA PRO A 34 -15.34 10.82 -6.36
C PRO A 34 -14.97 11.00 -7.84
N ARG A 35 -14.37 12.15 -8.17
CA ARG A 35 -14.01 12.59 -9.54
C ARG A 35 -13.20 11.55 -10.34
N TYR A 36 -12.65 10.55 -9.65
CA TYR A 36 -12.10 9.31 -10.21
C TYR A 36 -12.73 8.11 -9.47
N PRO A 37 -13.16 7.05 -10.18
CA PRO A 37 -13.55 5.81 -9.51
C PRO A 37 -12.36 5.28 -8.72
N GLU A 38 -12.56 4.91 -7.45
CA GLU A 38 -11.50 4.46 -6.52
C GLU A 38 -10.57 3.41 -7.17
N GLY A 39 -11.15 2.52 -7.98
CA GLY A 39 -10.41 1.51 -8.74
C GLY A 39 -9.35 2.10 -9.68
N ALA A 40 -9.66 3.18 -10.40
CA ALA A 40 -8.71 3.81 -11.33
C ALA A 40 -7.52 4.45 -10.59
N ILE A 41 -7.75 5.04 -9.41
CA ILE A 41 -6.68 5.57 -8.55
C ILE A 41 -5.76 4.44 -8.09
N ILE A 42 -6.33 3.33 -7.63
CA ILE A 42 -5.58 2.17 -7.18
C ILE A 42 -4.78 1.52 -8.32
N SER A 43 -5.34 1.42 -9.52
CA SER A 43 -4.63 0.93 -10.70
C SER A 43 -3.46 1.83 -11.10
N MET A 44 -3.65 3.16 -11.07
CA MET A 44 -2.56 4.12 -11.31
C MET A 44 -1.47 4.01 -10.24
N LEU A 45 -1.85 3.87 -8.98
CA LEU A 45 -0.93 3.64 -7.87
C LEU A 45 -0.12 2.36 -8.08
N GLN A 46 -0.78 1.25 -8.41
CA GLN A 46 -0.13 -0.03 -8.66
C GLN A 46 0.92 0.11 -9.76
N ARG A 47 0.54 0.65 -10.92
CA ARG A 47 1.45 0.83 -12.06
C ARG A 47 2.66 1.67 -11.66
N ARG A 48 2.45 2.77 -10.95
CA ARG A 48 3.54 3.62 -10.45
C ARG A 48 4.49 2.88 -9.51
N LEU A 49 3.96 2.07 -8.58
CA LEU A 49 4.78 1.30 -7.65
C LEU A 49 5.58 0.22 -8.37
N GLU A 50 4.98 -0.44 -9.38
CA GLU A 50 5.64 -1.46 -10.19
C GLU A 50 6.73 -0.88 -11.10
N GLU A 51 6.52 0.31 -11.66
CA GLU A 51 7.49 1.00 -12.52
C GLU A 51 8.66 1.60 -11.72
N LYS A 52 8.49 1.83 -10.41
CA LYS A 52 9.52 2.42 -9.56
C LYS A 52 10.79 1.56 -9.54
N GLU A 53 11.93 2.20 -9.77
CA GLU A 53 13.25 1.59 -9.60
C GLU A 53 13.62 1.55 -8.12
N VAL A 54 14.13 0.40 -7.68
CA VAL A 54 14.60 0.15 -6.33
C VAL A 54 16.01 -0.42 -6.37
N GLU A 55 16.83 -0.02 -5.41
CA GLU A 55 18.13 -0.63 -5.17
C GLU A 55 18.00 -1.71 -4.09
N LEU A 56 18.47 -2.91 -4.41
CA LEU A 56 18.42 -4.07 -3.54
C LEU A 56 19.83 -4.49 -3.15
N ILE A 57 20.00 -4.96 -1.91
CA ILE A 57 21.24 -5.50 -1.40
C ILE A 57 21.03 -6.88 -0.78
N CYS A 58 21.88 -7.83 -1.13
CA CYS A 58 21.92 -9.11 -0.43
C CYS A 58 22.68 -8.97 0.88
N LEU A 59 22.07 -9.28 2.02
CA LEU A 59 22.74 -9.22 3.32
C LEU A 59 23.68 -10.42 3.59
N ASN A 60 23.72 -11.39 2.69
CA ASN A 60 24.62 -12.53 2.78
C ASN A 60 25.96 -12.29 2.07
N CYS A 61 25.92 -11.80 0.82
CA CYS A 61 27.13 -11.59 0.00
C CYS A 61 27.36 -10.14 -0.42
N PHE A 62 26.57 -9.19 0.11
CA PHE A 62 26.65 -7.75 -0.17
C PHE A 62 26.53 -7.36 -1.64
N ASN A 63 26.02 -8.26 -2.49
CA ASN A 63 25.73 -7.94 -3.88
C ASN A 63 24.60 -6.90 -3.96
N ARG A 64 24.82 -5.82 -4.70
CA ARG A 64 23.84 -4.75 -4.95
C ARG A 64 23.40 -4.74 -6.41
N TRP A 65 22.13 -4.46 -6.65
CA TRP A 65 21.61 -4.29 -7.99
C TRP A 65 20.37 -3.41 -7.98
N LYS A 66 20.10 -2.76 -9.12
CA LYS A 66 18.87 -1.98 -9.34
C LYS A 66 17.91 -2.75 -10.21
N THR A 67 16.62 -2.63 -9.93
CA THR A 67 15.56 -3.22 -10.76
C THR A 67 14.26 -2.47 -10.53
N ARG A 68 13.31 -2.65 -11.45
CA ARG A 68 11.92 -2.21 -11.24
C ARG A 68 11.20 -3.20 -10.35
N VAL A 69 10.32 -2.71 -9.47
CA VAL A 69 9.55 -3.57 -8.56
C VAL A 69 8.72 -4.58 -9.34
N GLY A 70 8.09 -4.17 -10.43
CA GLY A 70 7.24 -5.04 -11.27
C GLY A 70 7.98 -6.25 -11.84
N ARG A 71 9.31 -6.16 -12.06
CA ARG A 71 10.15 -7.23 -12.63
C ARG A 71 10.64 -8.24 -11.59
N LEU A 72 10.36 -8.02 -10.31
CA LEU A 72 10.77 -8.95 -9.26
C LEU A 72 9.88 -10.18 -9.27
N ASP A 73 10.49 -11.32 -9.00
CA ASP A 73 9.80 -12.55 -8.63
C ASP A 73 9.07 -12.36 -7.30
N ASP A 74 8.01 -13.13 -7.07
CA ASP A 74 7.26 -13.11 -5.82
C ASP A 74 8.13 -13.33 -4.59
N ARG A 75 9.15 -14.19 -4.71
CA ARG A 75 10.21 -14.40 -3.72
C ARG A 75 11.56 -14.05 -4.34
N PRO A 76 12.02 -12.79 -4.24
CA PRO A 76 13.28 -12.37 -4.83
C PRO A 76 14.46 -13.09 -4.17
N LYS A 77 15.40 -13.58 -4.99
CA LYS A 77 16.62 -14.25 -4.54
C LYS A 77 17.85 -13.52 -5.07
N CYS A 78 18.94 -13.59 -4.32
CA CYS A 78 20.22 -13.08 -4.80
C CYS A 78 20.72 -13.91 -6.00
N ARG A 79 21.01 -13.27 -7.13
CA ARG A 79 21.56 -13.95 -8.31
C ARG A 79 22.96 -14.54 -8.09
N ARG A 80 23.70 -14.02 -7.09
CA ARG A 80 25.08 -14.45 -6.79
C ARG A 80 25.15 -15.61 -5.79
N CYS A 81 24.36 -15.59 -4.72
CA CYS A 81 24.44 -16.60 -3.65
C CYS A 81 23.12 -17.32 -3.35
N LYS A 82 22.05 -17.04 -4.11
CA LYS A 82 20.70 -17.62 -3.97
C LYS A 82 19.99 -17.34 -2.63
N ALA A 83 20.60 -16.57 -1.72
CA ALA A 83 19.98 -16.17 -0.46
C ALA A 83 18.73 -15.30 -0.66
N ILE A 84 17.76 -15.44 0.26
CA ILE A 84 16.48 -14.71 0.25
C ILE A 84 16.48 -13.44 1.12
N ARG A 85 17.51 -13.25 1.96
CA ARG A 85 17.67 -12.04 2.79
C ARG A 85 18.12 -10.87 1.93
N ILE A 86 17.15 -10.22 1.31
CA ILE A 86 17.34 -9.07 0.42
C ILE A 86 16.80 -7.82 1.08
N GLY A 87 17.67 -6.85 1.37
CA GLY A 87 17.29 -5.54 1.89
C GLY A 87 16.99 -4.55 0.76
N VAL A 88 16.09 -3.62 1.05
CA VAL A 88 15.81 -2.46 0.19
C VAL A 88 16.65 -1.28 0.67
N VAL A 89 17.40 -0.68 -0.25
CA VAL A 89 18.26 0.48 0.00
C VAL A 89 17.51 1.73 -0.44
N THR A 90 17.09 2.56 0.53
CA THR A 90 16.37 3.83 0.27
C THR A 90 17.31 5.03 0.24
N GLU A 91 18.39 4.96 1.02
CA GLU A 91 19.45 5.96 1.15
C GLU A 91 20.78 5.20 1.00
N GLY A 92 21.83 5.85 0.50
CA GLY A 92 23.10 5.20 0.17
C GLY A 92 23.58 4.22 1.26
N PHE A 93 24.05 3.04 0.85
CA PHE A 93 24.49 1.99 1.79
C PHE A 93 25.96 2.19 2.19
N PRO A 94 26.30 2.27 3.49
CA PRO A 94 27.65 2.55 3.94
C PRO A 94 28.62 1.40 3.66
N ASN A 95 29.91 1.72 3.59
CA ASN A 95 30.95 0.72 3.42
C ASN A 95 31.26 0.06 4.77
N LEU A 96 30.78 -1.17 4.95
CA LEU A 96 30.93 -1.95 6.19
C LEU A 96 32.39 -2.30 6.54
N LYS A 97 33.36 -2.10 5.62
CA LYS A 97 34.79 -2.32 5.90
C LYS A 97 35.42 -1.22 6.76
N LYS A 98 34.77 -0.05 6.85
CA LYS A 98 35.19 1.05 7.72
C LYS A 98 34.34 1.03 8.99
N GLY A 99 34.88 1.48 10.11
CA GLY A 99 34.11 1.62 11.34
C GLY A 99 32.85 2.45 11.10
N LEU A 100 31.70 1.94 11.53
CA LEU A 100 30.40 2.58 11.27
C LEU A 100 30.13 3.69 12.29
N ARG A 101 29.87 4.90 11.78
CA ARG A 101 29.29 6.01 12.55
C ARG A 101 27.85 5.70 12.94
N ASP A 102 27.32 6.40 13.93
CA ASP A 102 25.95 6.16 14.45
C ASP A 102 24.87 6.29 13.38
N GLU A 103 25.01 7.24 12.46
CA GLU A 103 24.10 7.42 11.33
C GLU A 103 24.14 6.21 10.36
N GLU A 104 25.35 5.72 10.07
CA GLU A 104 25.57 4.56 9.20
C GLU A 104 24.99 3.29 9.84
N ARG A 105 25.07 3.14 11.18
CA ARG A 105 24.42 2.06 11.93
C ARG A 105 22.90 2.11 11.79
N ARG A 106 22.29 3.31 11.81
CA ARG A 106 20.83 3.47 11.60
C ARG A 106 20.43 3.06 10.18
N ILE A 107 21.23 3.38 9.17
CA ILE A 107 20.99 2.93 7.78
C ILE A 107 21.04 1.41 7.70
N VAL A 108 22.11 0.79 8.24
CA VAL A 108 22.27 -0.67 8.23
C VAL A 108 21.12 -1.37 8.96
N SER A 109 20.69 -0.83 10.11
CA SER A 109 19.55 -1.34 10.87
C SER A 109 18.25 -1.29 10.05
N ARG A 110 17.97 -0.17 9.38
CA ARG A 110 16.80 -0.03 8.50
C ARG A 110 16.84 -1.04 7.35
N VAL A 111 17.99 -1.20 6.69
CA VAL A 111 18.13 -2.16 5.58
C VAL A 111 18.01 -3.61 6.06
N SER A 112 18.51 -3.91 7.26
CA SER A 112 18.33 -5.22 7.89
C SER A 112 16.86 -5.51 8.19
N ALA A 113 16.16 -4.55 8.78
CA ALA A 113 14.74 -4.67 9.07
C ALA A 113 13.89 -4.76 7.81
N SER A 114 14.25 -4.06 6.73
CA SER A 114 13.58 -4.21 5.43
C SER A 114 13.77 -5.61 4.86
N ALA A 115 14.96 -6.20 5.01
CA ALA A 115 15.20 -7.58 4.58
C ALA A 115 14.33 -8.61 5.32
N SER A 116 14.09 -8.42 6.61
CA SER A 116 13.15 -9.27 7.36
C SER A 116 11.73 -9.22 6.79
N LEU A 117 11.26 -8.04 6.35
CA LEU A 117 9.98 -7.93 5.67
C LEU A 117 9.98 -8.64 4.32
N VAL A 118 11.06 -8.54 3.54
CA VAL A 118 11.17 -9.22 2.24
C VAL A 118 11.20 -10.74 2.40
N VAL A 119 11.81 -11.27 3.46
CA VAL A 119 11.78 -12.72 3.73
C VAL A 119 10.34 -13.20 3.98
N SER A 120 9.56 -12.43 4.74
CA SER A 120 8.19 -12.80 5.12
C SER A 120 7.15 -12.57 4.00
N TYR A 121 7.23 -11.44 3.29
CA TYR A 121 6.22 -10.99 2.34
C TYR A 121 6.72 -10.90 0.89
N GLY A 122 7.99 -11.20 0.64
CA GLY A 122 8.55 -11.23 -0.72
C GLY A 122 8.46 -9.88 -1.44
N LYS A 123 8.05 -9.94 -2.71
CA LYS A 123 7.83 -8.77 -3.58
C LYS A 123 6.90 -7.73 -2.96
N PHE A 124 5.87 -8.16 -2.22
CA PHE A 124 4.90 -7.25 -1.61
C PHE A 124 5.52 -6.34 -0.54
N ALA A 125 6.57 -6.79 0.17
CA ALA A 125 7.31 -5.90 1.05
C ALA A 125 8.02 -4.79 0.28
N ILE A 126 8.65 -5.14 -0.84
CA ILE A 126 9.37 -4.19 -1.70
C ILE A 126 8.39 -3.21 -2.33
N LEU A 127 7.22 -3.68 -2.76
CA LEU A 127 6.12 -2.86 -3.28
C LEU A 127 5.63 -1.84 -2.24
N THR A 128 5.44 -2.27 -0.99
CA THR A 128 5.03 -1.38 0.11
C THR A 128 6.11 -0.34 0.43
N LEU A 129 7.38 -0.74 0.48
CA LEU A 129 8.52 0.16 0.69
C LEU A 129 8.77 1.11 -0.49
N ALA A 130 8.25 0.79 -1.68
CA ALA A 130 8.27 1.67 -2.83
C ALA A 130 7.28 2.84 -2.69
N GLY A 131 6.37 2.81 -1.72
CA GLY A 131 5.50 3.94 -1.40
C GLY A 131 6.26 5.19 -0.94
N ARG A 132 5.69 6.37 -1.21
CA ARG A 132 6.25 7.65 -0.80
C ARG A 132 6.06 7.87 0.70
N GLY A 133 7.16 8.13 1.41
CA GLY A 133 7.13 8.33 2.86
C GLY A 133 6.86 7.07 3.68
N ILE A 134 6.91 5.89 3.06
CA ILE A 134 6.72 4.61 3.74
C ILE A 134 8.10 4.07 4.14
N GLY A 135 8.46 4.30 5.40
CA GLY A 135 9.63 3.67 6.02
C GLY A 135 9.35 2.22 6.45
N VAL A 136 10.38 1.55 6.97
CA VAL A 136 10.31 0.15 7.40
C VAL A 136 9.29 -0.08 8.51
N THR A 137 9.17 0.87 9.45
CA THR A 137 8.19 0.82 10.55
C THR A 137 6.75 0.87 10.02
N THR A 138 6.46 1.83 9.13
CA THR A 138 5.15 1.97 8.48
C THR A 138 4.83 0.76 7.61
N ALA A 139 5.80 0.27 6.83
CA ALA A 139 5.64 -0.93 6.02
C ALA A 139 5.33 -2.16 6.87
N ALA A 140 6.05 -2.36 7.98
CA ALA A 140 5.81 -3.45 8.92
C ALA A 140 4.39 -3.40 9.51
N ARG A 141 3.91 -2.19 9.85
CA ARG A 141 2.54 -1.98 10.35
C ARG A 141 1.49 -2.37 9.33
N ILE A 142 1.65 -1.95 8.07
CA ILE A 142 0.72 -2.30 6.98
C ILE A 142 0.74 -3.82 6.75
N LEU A 143 1.92 -4.40 6.57
CA LEU A 143 2.08 -5.80 6.17
C LEU A 143 1.64 -6.79 7.24
N ARG A 144 1.66 -6.42 8.53
CA ARG A 144 1.21 -7.28 9.64
C ARG A 144 -0.23 -7.79 9.46
N ASN A 145 -1.07 -7.06 8.73
CA ASN A 145 -2.47 -7.41 8.52
C ASN A 145 -2.69 -8.34 7.32
N PHE A 146 -1.63 -8.83 6.69
CA PHE A 146 -1.68 -9.65 5.48
C PHE A 146 -0.86 -10.91 5.65
N ARG A 147 -1.16 -11.94 4.86
CA ARG A 147 -0.33 -13.14 4.75
C ARG A 147 0.18 -13.28 3.33
N PHE A 148 1.43 -13.69 3.19
CA PHE A 148 2.06 -13.84 1.88
C PHE A 148 1.27 -14.75 0.92
N VAL A 149 0.76 -15.88 1.42
CA VAL A 149 -0.01 -16.84 0.60
C VAL A 149 -1.33 -16.23 0.11
N GLU A 150 -1.97 -15.39 0.91
CA GLU A 150 -3.22 -14.71 0.53
C GLU A 150 -2.96 -13.65 -0.53
N LEU A 151 -1.91 -12.84 -0.35
CA LEU A 151 -1.45 -11.87 -1.34
C LEU A 151 -1.06 -12.52 -2.68
N LEU A 152 -0.62 -13.78 -2.68
CA LEU A 152 -0.32 -14.51 -3.91
C LEU A 152 -1.55 -15.04 -4.63
N ARG A 153 -2.64 -15.34 -3.92
CA ARG A 153 -3.79 -16.06 -4.48
C ARG A 153 -5.00 -15.17 -4.74
N SER A 154 -5.20 -14.14 -3.93
CA SER A 154 -6.38 -13.26 -4.01
C SER A 154 -6.01 -11.90 -4.58
N GLU A 155 -6.72 -11.50 -5.63
CA GLU A 155 -6.62 -10.16 -6.19
C GLU A 155 -7.23 -9.11 -5.25
N GLU A 156 -8.26 -9.49 -4.49
CA GLU A 156 -8.93 -8.66 -3.50
C GLU A 156 -7.96 -8.25 -2.38
N GLU A 157 -7.17 -9.19 -1.85
CA GLU A 157 -6.17 -8.90 -0.83
C GLU A 157 -5.03 -8.03 -1.37
N ARG A 158 -4.63 -8.20 -2.65
CA ARG A 158 -3.68 -7.28 -3.30
C ARG A 158 -4.25 -5.88 -3.42
N LYS A 159 -5.51 -5.73 -3.84
CA LYS A 159 -6.21 -4.44 -3.90
C LYS A 159 -6.30 -3.81 -2.51
N ARG A 160 -6.60 -4.61 -1.48
CA ARG A 160 -6.63 -4.14 -0.09
C ARG A 160 -5.26 -3.64 0.38
N LEU A 161 -4.17 -4.35 0.05
CA LEU A 161 -2.81 -3.89 0.33
C LEU A 161 -2.51 -2.54 -0.36
N LEU A 162 -2.87 -2.41 -1.65
CA LEU A 162 -2.69 -1.16 -2.39
C LEU A 162 -3.48 0.00 -1.77
N LYS A 163 -4.70 -0.25 -1.28
CA LYS A 163 -5.49 0.75 -0.55
C LYS A 163 -4.80 1.19 0.75
N GLU A 164 -4.21 0.28 1.51
CA GLU A 164 -3.45 0.64 2.73
C GLU A 164 -2.21 1.46 2.40
N ILE A 165 -1.48 1.10 1.32
CA ILE A 165 -0.34 1.89 0.83
C ILE A 165 -0.79 3.30 0.45
N TRP A 166 -1.90 3.42 -0.27
CA TRP A 166 -2.46 4.71 -0.66
C TRP A 166 -2.79 5.60 0.53
N ARG A 167 -3.47 5.05 1.55
CA ARG A 167 -3.79 5.78 2.78
C ARG A 167 -2.54 6.24 3.50
N ALA A 168 -1.50 5.41 3.56
CA ALA A 168 -0.24 5.77 4.17
C ALA A 168 0.47 6.93 3.42
N GLU A 169 0.44 6.94 2.09
CA GLU A 169 0.98 8.07 1.31
C GLU A 169 0.20 9.37 1.55
N ILE A 170 -1.13 9.31 1.61
CA ILE A 170 -1.96 10.48 1.94
C ILE A 170 -1.64 10.99 3.33
N GLN A 171 -1.57 10.09 4.32
CA GLN A 171 -1.26 10.47 5.70
C GLN A 171 0.08 11.18 5.77
N TYR A 172 1.11 10.62 5.13
CA TYR A 172 2.43 11.22 5.09
C TYR A 172 2.43 12.59 4.36
N ALA A 173 1.73 12.71 3.23
CA ALA A 173 1.61 13.98 2.50
C ALA A 173 0.92 15.06 3.33
N ARG A 174 -0.11 14.70 4.11
CA ARG A 174 -0.81 15.62 5.03
C ARG A 174 0.07 16.08 6.18
N THR A 175 0.83 15.16 6.78
CA THR A 175 1.70 15.51 7.92
C THR A 175 2.94 16.28 7.49
N ARG A 176 3.45 16.07 6.28
CA ARG A 176 4.69 16.72 5.82
C ARG A 176 4.60 18.26 5.85
N GLY A 177 3.44 18.84 5.55
CA GLY A 177 3.25 20.31 5.56
C GLY A 177 3.33 20.97 6.95
N PHE A 178 3.45 20.21 8.04
CA PHE A 178 3.58 20.73 9.41
C PHE A 178 5.02 20.68 9.96
N TRP A 179 5.98 20.12 9.21
CA TRP A 179 7.35 19.89 9.69
C TRP A 179 8.42 20.39 8.70
N ASP A 180 8.16 21.51 8.02
CA ASP A 180 9.16 22.35 7.36
C ASP A 180 9.22 23.71 8.09
#